data_AF-A0A1C7N3F0-F1
#
_entry.id   AF-A0A1C7N3F0-F1
#
_cell.length_a   1.000
_cell.length_b   1.000
_cell.length_c   1.000
_cell.angle_alpha   90.00
_cell.angle_beta   90.00
_cell.angle_gamma   90.00
#
_symmetry.space_group_name_H-M   'P 1'
#
loop_
_entity.id
_entity.type
_entity.pdbx_description
1 polymer ?
#
loop_
_entity_poly.entity_id
_entity_poly.type
_entity_poly.pdbx_seq_one_letter_code
_entity_poly.pdbx_strand_id
1 'polypeptide(L)'
;MLPECRSLWFRVLYNKVHSQELIALFRSDVSAACPFCSAPSESTEHLLVSCPIKMSIWRLVLRIHYPYLAFEPAHIISVLWSLWIPPYVSPTPFRLLCAAITRAIWVTHWAFVRQGTPFSETTVLSKIKRLY
;
A
#
# COMPACT_ATOMS: atom_id res chain seq x y z
N MET A 1 -10.04 -9.64 9.92
CA MET A 1 -9.33 -9.29 8.66
C MET A 1 -10.04 -9.98 7.53
N LEU A 2 -10.45 -9.27 6.48
CA LEU A 2 -11.09 -9.88 5.32
C LEU A 2 -10.10 -10.81 4.57
N PRO A 3 -10.57 -11.91 3.94
CA PRO A 3 -9.71 -12.89 3.28
C PRO A 3 -8.77 -12.25 2.23
N GLU A 4 -9.28 -11.32 1.44
CA GLU A 4 -8.52 -10.63 0.39
C GLU A 4 -7.40 -9.72 0.93
N CYS A 5 -7.60 -9.10 2.10
CA CYS A 5 -6.55 -8.33 2.78
C CYS A 5 -5.46 -9.27 3.29
N ARG A 6 -5.84 -10.41 3.87
CA ARG A 6 -4.91 -11.43 4.37
C ARG A 6 -4.08 -12.03 3.24
N SER A 7 -4.70 -12.40 2.12
CA SER A 7 -3.99 -12.98 0.97
C SER A 7 -3.00 -12.00 0.36
N LEU A 8 -3.35 -10.72 0.24
CA LEU A 8 -2.41 -9.71 -0.25
C LEU A 8 -1.26 -9.50 0.73
N TRP A 9 -1.54 -9.35 2.02
CA TRP A 9 -0.47 -9.16 3.01
C TRP A 9 0.48 -10.36 3.06
N PHE A 10 -0.05 -11.59 2.95
CA PHE A 10 0.80 -12.77 2.80
C PHE A 10 1.72 -12.64 1.59
N ARG A 11 1.22 -12.17 0.44
CA ARG A 11 2.09 -11.89 -0.72
C ARG A 11 3.15 -10.82 -0.44
N VAL A 12 2.84 -9.79 0.36
CA VAL A 12 3.83 -8.76 0.77
C VAL A 12 4.97 -9.41 1.56
N LEU A 13 4.64 -10.21 2.57
CA LEU A 13 5.62 -10.87 3.44
C LEU A 13 6.59 -11.77 2.66
N TYR A 14 6.12 -12.42 1.60
CA TYR A 14 6.93 -13.28 0.74
C TYR A 14 7.47 -12.58 -0.50
N ASN A 15 7.32 -11.25 -0.60
CA ASN A 15 7.71 -10.45 -1.77
C ASN A 15 7.15 -10.99 -3.11
N LYS A 16 5.92 -11.49 -3.09
CA LYS A 16 5.17 -12.01 -4.24
C LYS A 16 4.06 -11.07 -4.71
N VAL A 17 4.20 -9.77 -4.44
CA VAL A 17 3.27 -8.76 -4.92
C VAL A 17 3.74 -8.29 -6.28
N HIS A 18 2.85 -8.28 -7.26
CA HIS A 18 3.18 -7.71 -8.57
C HIS A 18 3.37 -6.20 -8.44
N SER A 19 4.56 -5.74 -8.81
CA SER A 19 4.95 -4.35 -9.04
C SER A 19 5.30 -4.13 -10.50
N GLN A 20 5.39 -2.89 -10.97
CA GLN A 20 5.79 -2.62 -12.36
C GLN A 20 7.19 -3.17 -12.67
N GLU A 21 8.13 -3.08 -11.73
CA GLU A 21 9.46 -3.69 -11.86
C GLU A 21 9.37 -5.19 -12.16
N LEU A 22 8.59 -5.94 -11.39
CA LEU A 22 8.42 -7.38 -11.60
C LEU A 22 7.70 -7.70 -12.92
N ILE A 23 6.76 -6.87 -13.35
CA ILE A 23 6.05 -7.09 -14.62
C ILE A 23 6.96 -6.79 -15.81
N ALA A 24 7.76 -5.73 -15.74
CA ALA A 24 8.71 -5.38 -16.80
C ALA A 24 9.75 -6.48 -17.06
N LEU A 25 10.09 -7.29 -16.05
CA LEU A 25 10.96 -8.47 -16.23
C LEU A 25 10.35 -9.55 -17.14
N PHE A 26 9.03 -9.69 -17.15
CA PHE A 26 8.33 -10.69 -17.99
C PHE A 26 7.75 -10.08 -19.27
N ARG A 27 7.68 -8.76 -19.36
CA ARG A 27 7.05 -8.01 -20.45
C ARG A 27 7.89 -6.80 -20.84
N SER A 28 8.57 -6.91 -21.98
CA SER A 28 9.41 -5.83 -22.52
C SER A 28 8.63 -4.60 -23.00
N ASP A 29 7.31 -4.72 -23.15
CA ASP A 29 6.42 -3.62 -23.55
C ASP A 29 5.95 -2.74 -22.38
N VAL A 30 6.24 -3.14 -21.14
CA VAL A 30 5.83 -2.43 -19.92
C VAL A 30 7.02 -1.72 -19.29
N SER A 31 6.83 -0.45 -18.92
CA SER A 31 7.86 0.30 -18.18
C SER A 31 7.88 -0.11 -16.70
N ALA A 32 9.09 -0.28 -16.15
CA ALA A 32 9.27 -0.48 -14.71
C ALA A 32 9.00 0.79 -13.89
N ALA A 33 8.88 1.95 -14.54
CA ALA A 33 8.73 3.23 -13.87
C ALA A 33 7.39 3.35 -13.12
N CYS A 34 7.41 4.09 -12.02
CA CYS A 34 6.21 4.41 -11.26
C CYS A 34 5.33 5.37 -12.08
N PRO A 35 4.06 5.01 -12.34
CA PRO A 35 3.16 5.86 -13.13
C PRO A 35 2.68 7.11 -12.39
N PHE A 36 3.07 7.30 -11.13
CA PHE A 36 2.57 8.37 -10.25
C PHE A 36 3.61 9.45 -9.94
N CYS A 37 4.86 9.07 -9.66
CA CYS A 37 5.89 10.02 -9.20
C CYS A 37 7.16 10.00 -10.05
N SER A 38 7.09 9.43 -11.26
CA SER A 38 8.20 9.37 -12.22
C SER A 38 9.47 8.68 -11.70
N ALA A 39 9.36 7.88 -10.62
CA ALA A 39 10.48 7.07 -10.16
C ALA A 39 10.85 6.02 -11.22
N PRO A 40 12.14 5.76 -11.46
CA PRO A 40 12.60 4.92 -12.57
C PRO A 40 12.23 3.44 -12.42
N SER A 41 12.07 2.96 -11.18
CA SER A 41 11.64 1.61 -10.87
C SER A 41 10.63 1.62 -9.73
N GLU A 42 9.49 0.98 -9.92
CA GLU A 42 8.51 0.71 -8.88
C GLU A 42 8.70 -0.72 -8.34
N SER A 43 9.45 -0.81 -7.24
CA SER A 43 9.57 -2.01 -6.41
C SER A 43 8.29 -2.24 -5.59
N THR A 44 8.16 -3.41 -4.96
CA THR A 44 7.04 -3.69 -4.03
C THR A 44 6.94 -2.67 -2.91
N GLU A 45 8.09 -2.23 -2.37
CA GLU A 45 8.14 -1.19 -1.34
C GLU A 45 7.65 0.16 -1.89
N HIS A 46 8.10 0.54 -3.08
CA HIS A 46 7.67 1.78 -3.72
C HIS A 46 6.16 1.79 -4.04
N LEU A 47 5.66 0.68 -4.59
CA LEU A 47 4.25 0.47 -4.92
C LEU A 47 3.33 0.69 -3.71
N LEU A 48 3.76 0.20 -2.54
CA LEU A 48 2.92 0.15 -1.34
C LEU A 48 3.15 1.30 -0.38
N VAL A 49 4.38 1.80 -0.24
CA VAL A 49 4.76 2.77 0.80
C VAL A 49 5.57 3.93 0.24
N SER A 50 6.74 3.67 -0.35
CA SER A 50 7.77 4.71 -0.58
C SER A 50 7.43 5.69 -1.71
N CYS A 51 6.43 5.39 -2.54
CA CYS A 51 5.88 6.38 -3.48
C CYS A 51 5.22 7.55 -2.71
N PRO A 52 5.57 8.82 -2.99
CA PRO A 52 5.02 9.98 -2.27
C PRO A 52 3.48 10.06 -2.27
N ILE A 53 2.85 9.69 -3.39
CA ILE A 53 1.38 9.66 -3.54
C ILE A 53 0.75 8.53 -2.71
N LYS A 54 1.47 7.42 -2.50
CA LYS A 54 1.00 6.31 -1.66
C LYS A 54 1.22 6.65 -0.19
N MET A 55 2.34 7.30 0.13
CA MET A 55 2.62 7.80 1.47
C MET A 55 1.63 8.88 1.93
N SER A 56 1.12 9.73 1.03
CA SER A 56 0.07 10.70 1.39
C SER A 56 -1.20 10.01 1.92
N ILE A 57 -1.61 8.91 1.31
CA ILE A 57 -2.73 8.08 1.75
C ILE A 57 -2.46 7.47 3.12
N TRP A 58 -1.28 6.89 3.32
CA TRP A 58 -0.89 6.35 4.61
C TRP A 58 -1.01 7.41 5.70
N ARG A 59 -0.42 8.58 5.49
CA ARG A 59 -0.49 9.70 6.43
C ARG A 59 -1.92 10.15 6.68
N LEU A 60 -2.73 10.28 5.62
CA LEU A 60 -4.11 10.71 5.73
C LEU A 60 -4.94 9.75 6.59
N VAL A 61 -4.88 8.45 6.28
CA VAL A 61 -5.66 7.43 6.98
C VAL A 61 -5.15 7.24 8.41
N LEU A 62 -3.84 7.14 8.60
CA LEU A 62 -3.26 6.98 9.93
C LEU A 62 -3.56 8.18 10.83
N ARG A 63 -3.54 9.41 10.31
CA ARG A 63 -3.93 10.61 11.07
C ARG A 63 -5.40 10.60 11.50
N ILE A 64 -6.30 10.00 10.72
CA ILE A 64 -7.71 9.87 11.11
C ILE A 64 -7.87 8.93 12.30
N HIS A 65 -7.14 7.82 12.32
CA HIS A 65 -7.27 6.78 13.36
C HIS A 65 -6.35 6.99 14.58
N TYR A 66 -5.23 7.68 14.38
CA TYR A 66 -4.20 7.94 15.38
C TYR A 66 -3.75 9.41 15.31
N PRO A 67 -4.63 10.36 15.65
CA PRO A 67 -4.40 11.79 15.40
C PRO A 67 -3.19 12.37 16.15
N TYR A 68 -2.79 11.73 17.25
CA TYR A 68 -1.67 12.17 18.09
C TYR A 68 -0.35 11.47 17.76
N LEU A 69 -0.32 10.57 16.77
CA LEU A 69 0.88 9.82 16.39
C LEU A 69 1.33 10.20 14.98
N ALA A 70 2.64 10.38 14.82
CA ALA A 70 3.27 10.56 13.52
C ALA A 70 3.91 9.25 13.06
N PHE A 71 3.54 8.77 11.87
CA PHE A 71 4.07 7.55 11.29
C PHE A 71 5.00 7.87 10.12
N GLU A 72 6.29 7.62 10.34
CA GLU A 72 7.28 7.59 9.26
C GLU A 72 7.14 6.34 8.36
N PRO A 73 7.59 6.41 7.09
CA PRO A 73 7.56 5.28 6.16
C PRO A 73 8.20 4.01 6.75
N ALA A 74 9.29 4.16 7.50
CA ALA A 74 9.99 3.06 8.14
C ALA A 74 9.08 2.24 9.06
N HIS A 75 8.21 2.89 9.84
CA HIS A 75 7.27 2.19 10.71
C HIS A 75 6.27 1.34 9.91
N ILE A 76 5.78 1.87 8.79
CA ILE A 76 4.83 1.17 7.91
C ILE A 76 5.53 -0.03 7.26
N ILE A 77 6.77 0.15 6.80
CA ILE A 77 7.59 -0.93 6.23
C ILE A 77 7.82 -2.03 7.28
N SER A 78 8.21 -1.68 8.50
CA SER A 78 8.41 -2.66 9.59
C SER A 78 7.16 -3.49 9.88
N VAL A 79 5.97 -2.88 9.81
CA VAL A 79 4.70 -3.59 10.00
C VAL A 79 4.42 -4.53 8.84
N LEU A 80 4.62 -4.06 7.61
CA LEU A 80 4.25 -4.80 6.41
C LEU A 80 5.18 -5.99 6.13
N TRP A 81 6.49 -5.82 6.33
CA TRP A 81 7.49 -6.85 6.04
C TRP A 81 7.94 -7.68 7.25
N SER A 82 7.93 -7.11 8.46
CA SER A 82 8.43 -7.78 9.66
C SER A 82 7.35 -8.07 10.71
N LEU A 83 6.10 -7.66 10.46
CA LEU A 83 4.99 -7.74 11.42
C LEU A 83 5.27 -7.06 12.76
N TRP A 84 6.29 -6.19 12.78
CA TRP A 84 6.71 -5.47 13.96
C TRP A 84 5.82 -4.25 14.15
N ILE A 85 5.30 -4.07 15.36
CA ILE A 85 4.37 -3.00 15.67
C ILE A 85 4.99 -2.10 16.73
N PRO A 86 4.89 -0.77 16.57
CA PRO A 86 5.35 0.13 17.60
C PRO A 86 4.61 -0.12 18.92
N PRO A 87 5.32 -0.16 20.07
CA PRO A 87 4.76 -0.60 21.35
C PRO A 87 3.65 0.32 21.88
N TYR A 88 3.58 1.55 21.37
CA TYR A 88 2.59 2.56 21.73
C TYR A 88 1.27 2.44 20.94
N VAL A 89 1.10 1.44 20.08
CA VAL A 89 -0.11 1.22 19.29
C VAL A 89 -0.75 -0.13 19.60
N SER A 90 -2.08 -0.17 19.72
CA SER A 90 -2.81 -1.43 19.84
C SER A 90 -2.54 -2.34 18.62
N PRO A 91 -1.99 -3.55 18.81
CA PRO A 91 -1.53 -4.39 17.71
C PRO A 91 -2.62 -4.77 16.71
N THR A 92 -3.76 -5.25 17.18
CA THR A 92 -4.78 -5.84 16.29
C THR A 92 -5.46 -4.78 15.41
N PRO A 93 -5.98 -3.66 15.93
CA PRO A 93 -6.58 -2.63 15.09
C PRO A 93 -5.60 -2.04 14.09
N PHE A 94 -4.35 -1.83 14.50
CA PHE A 94 -3.32 -1.27 13.63
C PHE A 94 -2.99 -2.21 12.48
N ARG A 95 -2.84 -3.52 12.75
CA ARG A 95 -2.65 -4.51 11.67
C ARG A 95 -3.82 -4.50 10.70
N LEU A 96 -5.05 -4.54 11.20
CA LEU A 96 -6.23 -4.55 10.34
C LEU A 96 -6.28 -3.31 9.45
N LEU A 97 -5.95 -2.13 10.00
CA LEU A 97 -5.88 -0.88 9.26
C LEU A 97 -4.78 -0.91 8.20
N CYS A 98 -3.56 -1.35 8.55
CA CYS A 98 -2.47 -1.51 7.59
C CYS A 98 -2.86 -2.46 6.44
N ALA A 99 -3.47 -3.60 6.76
CA ALA A 99 -3.94 -4.55 5.74
C ALA A 99 -4.96 -3.91 4.78
N ALA A 100 -5.89 -3.13 5.32
CA ALA A 100 -6.93 -2.45 4.55
C ALA A 100 -6.32 -1.35 3.65
N ILE A 101 -5.40 -0.54 4.17
CA ILE A 101 -4.71 0.51 3.41
C ILE A 101 -3.90 -0.12 2.26
N THR A 102 -3.06 -1.12 2.56
CA THR A 102 -2.27 -1.84 1.55
C THR A 102 -3.16 -2.40 0.44
N ARG A 103 -4.30 -3.00 0.83
CA ARG A 103 -5.25 -3.57 -0.13
C ARG A 103 -5.98 -2.53 -0.97
N ALA A 104 -6.31 -1.38 -0.38
CA ALA A 104 -6.94 -0.28 -1.09
C ALA A 104 -5.96 0.33 -2.09
N ILE A 105 -4.73 0.65 -1.67
CA ILE A 105 -3.64 1.15 -2.52
C ILE A 105 -3.38 0.20 -3.68
N TRP A 106 -3.22 -1.09 -3.41
CA TRP A 106 -2.89 -2.07 -4.44
C TRP A 106 -4.00 -2.15 -5.50
N VAL A 107 -5.28 -2.23 -5.10
CA VAL A 107 -6.36 -2.29 -6.10
C VAL A 107 -6.55 -0.99 -6.86
N THR A 108 -6.42 0.17 -6.22
CA THR A 108 -6.54 1.45 -6.95
C THR A 108 -5.37 1.69 -7.88
N HIS A 109 -4.15 1.31 -7.49
CA HIS A 109 -2.99 1.31 -8.37
C HIS A 109 -3.27 0.46 -9.63
N TRP A 110 -3.65 -0.81 -9.46
CA TRP A 110 -3.83 -1.70 -10.61
C TRP A 110 -5.08 -1.39 -11.44
N ALA A 111 -6.10 -0.76 -10.86
CA ALA A 111 -7.21 -0.21 -11.61
C ALA A 111 -6.75 0.97 -12.49
N PHE A 112 -5.91 1.87 -11.98
CA PHE A 112 -5.31 2.92 -12.80
C PHE A 112 -4.48 2.34 -13.96
N VAL A 113 -3.57 1.41 -13.66
CA VAL A 113 -2.67 0.84 -14.68
C VAL A 113 -3.43 0.06 -15.76
N ARG A 114 -4.44 -0.74 -15.40
CA ARG A 114 -5.15 -1.59 -16.36
C ARG A 114 -6.36 -0.93 -17.03
N GLN A 115 -7.04 -0.03 -16.33
CA GLN A 115 -8.35 0.51 -16.73
C GLN A 115 -8.33 2.04 -16.91
N GLY A 116 -7.20 2.70 -16.65
CA GLY A 116 -7.09 4.17 -16.74
C GLY A 116 -7.89 4.93 -15.69
N THR A 117 -8.51 4.24 -14.71
CA THR A 117 -9.29 4.90 -13.66
C THR A 117 -8.41 5.82 -12.80
N PRO A 118 -8.80 7.09 -12.60
CA PRO A 118 -7.97 8.05 -11.87
C PRO A 118 -7.71 7.60 -10.43
N PHE A 119 -6.45 7.65 -10.03
CA PHE A 119 -6.05 7.38 -8.65
C PHE A 119 -6.42 8.60 -7.80
N SER A 120 -7.48 8.48 -7.00
CA SER A 120 -7.95 9.53 -6.11
C SER A 120 -7.99 9.06 -4.67
N GLU A 121 -7.60 9.95 -3.74
CA GLU A 121 -7.63 9.70 -2.31
C GLU A 121 -9.05 9.34 -1.83
N THR A 122 -10.08 9.99 -2.39
CA THR A 122 -11.49 9.70 -2.04
C THR A 122 -11.88 8.27 -2.40
N THR A 123 -11.45 7.77 -3.56
CA THR A 123 -11.65 6.39 -4.00
C THR A 123 -10.97 5.41 -3.05
N VAL A 124 -9.75 5.71 -2.60
CA VAL A 124 -9.00 4.87 -1.67
C VAL A 124 -9.68 4.82 -0.31
N LEU A 125 -10.06 5.98 0.25
CA LEU A 125 -10.77 6.08 1.52
C LEU A 125 -12.11 5.35 1.49
N SER A 126 -12.87 5.46 0.40
CA SER A 126 -14.14 4.75 0.24
C SER A 126 -13.98 3.23 0.29
N LYS A 127 -12.85 2.71 -0.20
CA LYS A 127 -12.53 1.28 -0.15
C LYS A 127 -12.12 0.85 1.25
N ILE A 128 -11.37 1.67 1.99
CA ILE A 128 -10.99 1.35 3.38
C ILE A 128 -12.22 1.26 4.29
N LYS A 129 -13.17 2.19 4.16
CA LYS A 129 -14.45 2.17 4.90
C LYS A 129 -15.32 0.94 4.64
N ARG A 130 -15.09 0.19 3.56
CA ARG A 130 -15.80 -1.06 3.24
C ARG A 130 -15.12 -2.29 3.80
N LEU A 131 -13.89 -2.16 4.32
CA LEU A 131 -13.05 -3.26 4.78
C LEU A 131 -12.91 -3.29 6.31
N TYR A 132 -13.47 -2.30 7.00
CA TYR A 132 -13.46 -2.07 8.43
C TYR A 132 -14.90 -1.80 8.89
#